data_AF-A0A8I6WTV2-F1
#
_entry.id   AF-A0A8I6WTV2-F1
#
_cell.length_a   1.000
_cell.length_b   1.000
_cell.length_c   1.000
_cell.angle_alpha   90.00
_cell.angle_beta   90.00
_cell.angle_gamma   90.00
#
_symmetry.space_group_name_H-M   'P 1'
#
loop_
_entity.id
_entity.type
_entity.pdbx_description
1 polymer ?
#
loop_
_entity_poly.entity_id
_entity_poly.type
_entity_poly.pdbx_seq_one_letter_code
_entity_poly.pdbx_strand_id
1 'polypeptide(L)'
;MQFWSADGAEEILGNRVRADRLDNRTLERDHTKTFACWVWTNDVANIPTRHTLGVLPRGAGRVEEMEGFFPPDRRVAPPPATADYEMLIQVDRVEDWAPPSPRSSHSG
;
A
#
# COMPACT_ATOMS: atom_id res chain seq x y z
N MET A 1 11.75 2.28 -4.65
CA MET A 1 10.30 2.15 -4.36
C MET A 1 10.12 2.37 -2.87
N GLN A 2 9.26 3.32 -2.45
CA GLN A 2 9.09 3.68 -1.03
C GLN A 2 7.96 2.89 -0.34
N PHE A 3 7.46 1.78 -0.93
CA PHE A 3 6.38 1.02 -0.28
C PHE A 3 6.81 0.29 1.00
N TRP A 4 8.12 0.22 1.28
CA TRP A 4 8.70 -0.36 2.48
C TRP A 4 8.79 0.70 3.58
N SER A 5 7.69 1.44 3.73
CA SER A 5 7.44 2.44 4.76
C SER A 5 6.01 2.26 5.28
N ALA A 6 5.69 2.87 6.43
CA ALA A 6 4.32 2.83 6.95
C ALA A 6 3.32 3.46 5.97
N ASP A 7 3.67 4.62 5.40
CA ASP A 7 2.84 5.33 4.41
C ASP A 7 2.60 4.47 3.16
N GLY A 8 3.65 3.80 2.68
CA GLY A 8 3.56 2.88 1.56
C GLY A 8 2.71 1.65 1.84
N ALA A 9 2.76 1.12 3.07
CA ALA A 9 1.89 0.04 3.49
C ALA A 9 0.42 0.49 3.57
N GLU A 10 0.13 1.71 4.06
CA GLU A 10 -1.23 2.27 4.04
C GLU A 10 -1.76 2.42 2.60
N GLU A 11 -0.92 2.87 1.66
CA GLU A 11 -1.28 3.00 0.25
C GLU A 11 -1.75 1.66 -0.35
N ILE A 12 -1.03 0.58 -0.05
CA ILE A 12 -1.33 -0.78 -0.53
C ILE A 12 -2.60 -1.34 0.13
N LEU A 13 -2.72 -1.17 1.45
CA LEU A 13 -3.79 -1.75 2.25
C LEU A 13 -5.12 -0.99 2.11
N GLY A 14 -5.05 0.28 1.72
CA GLY A 14 -6.20 1.14 1.50
C GLY A 14 -6.75 1.78 2.78
N ASN A 15 -7.79 2.61 2.59
CA ASN A 15 -8.29 3.53 3.61
C ASN A 15 -9.02 2.90 4.82
N ARG A 16 -9.26 1.58 4.81
CA ARG A 16 -9.96 0.86 5.88
C ARG A 16 -9.00 0.22 6.89
N VAL A 17 -7.71 0.39 6.67
CA VAL A 17 -6.64 -0.17 7.47
C VAL A 17 -5.65 0.95 7.80
N ARG A 18 -5.11 0.94 9.02
CA ARG A 18 -4.04 1.85 9.43
C ARG A 18 -2.77 1.06 9.69
N ALA A 19 -1.68 1.45 9.04
CA ALA A 19 -0.39 0.82 9.29
C ALA A 19 0.20 1.40 10.59
N ASP A 20 0.65 0.52 11.49
CA ASP A 20 1.24 0.92 12.77
C ASP A 20 2.77 0.99 12.65
N ARG A 21 3.39 -0.16 12.39
CA ARG A 21 4.84 -0.30 12.27
C ARG A 21 5.23 -1.45 11.37
N LEU A 22 6.33 -1.28 10.65
CA LEU A 22 6.98 -2.38 9.95
C LEU A 22 7.71 -3.29 10.94
N ASP A 23 7.73 -4.58 10.65
CA ASP A 23 8.58 -5.53 11.37
C ASP A 23 10.06 -5.18 11.10
N ASN A 24 10.87 -5.14 12.15
CA ASN A 24 12.29 -4.77 12.05
C ASN A 24 13.05 -5.63 11.03
N ARG A 25 12.66 -6.90 10.85
CA ARG A 25 13.28 -7.83 9.88
C ARG A 25 13.04 -7.42 8.43
N THR A 26 12.03 -6.58 8.17
CA THR A 26 11.79 -5.95 6.88
C THR A 26 12.86 -4.91 6.58
N LEU A 27 13.15 -4.03 7.54
CA LEU A 27 14.06 -2.89 7.38
C LEU A 27 15.52 -3.32 7.28
N GLU A 28 15.88 -4.44 7.91
CA GLU A 28 17.23 -5.03 7.80
C GLU A 28 17.55 -5.57 6.40
N ARG A 29 16.55 -5.69 5.52
CA ARG A 29 16.71 -6.38 4.23
C ARG A 29 16.33 -5.47 3.06
N ASP A 30 17.29 -4.64 2.65
CA ASP A 30 17.26 -3.73 1.48
C ASP A 30 16.83 -4.37 0.14
N HIS A 31 16.71 -5.70 0.06
CA HIS A 31 16.43 -6.46 -1.17
C HIS A 31 15.25 -7.44 -1.05
N THR A 32 14.43 -7.32 0.00
CA THR A 32 13.29 -8.23 0.16
C THR A 32 12.10 -7.81 -0.68
N LYS A 33 11.56 -8.76 -1.45
CA LYS A 33 10.26 -8.65 -2.15
C LYS A 33 9.06 -8.78 -1.20
N THR A 34 9.30 -8.86 0.10
CA THR A 34 8.30 -9.13 1.13
C THR A 34 8.62 -8.25 2.32
N PHE A 35 7.57 -7.68 2.92
CA PHE A 35 7.64 -7.01 4.21
C PHE A 35 6.54 -7.52 5.11
N ALA A 36 6.70 -7.32 6.41
CA ALA A 36 5.66 -7.55 7.41
C ALA A 36 5.38 -6.23 8.15
N CYS A 37 4.12 -6.00 8.50
CA CYS A 37 3.70 -4.85 9.28
C CYS A 37 2.57 -5.21 10.23
N TRP A 38 2.43 -4.43 11.30
CA TRP A 38 1.24 -4.42 12.14
C TRP A 38 0.23 -3.42 11.58
N VAL A 39 -1.03 -3.79 11.64
CA VAL A 39 -2.13 -2.98 11.14
C VAL A 39 -3.29 -2.94 12.11
N TRP A 40 -3.97 -1.80 12.18
CA TRP A 40 -5.24 -1.64 12.88
C TRP A 40 -6.38 -1.68 11.87
N THR A 41 -7.40 -2.49 12.17
CA THR A 41 -8.64 -2.51 11.40
C THR A 41 -9.82 -2.86 12.30
N ASN A 42 -10.99 -2.35 11.94
CA ASN A 42 -12.24 -2.68 12.63
C ASN A 42 -12.78 -4.06 12.23
N ASP A 43 -12.32 -4.62 11.10
CA ASP A 43 -12.71 -5.94 10.62
C ASP A 43 -11.59 -6.49 9.72
N VAL A 44 -11.14 -7.72 10.00
CA VAL A 44 -10.10 -8.44 9.24
C VAL A 44 -10.47 -8.57 7.76
N ALA A 45 -11.77 -8.64 7.43
CA ALA A 45 -12.23 -8.69 6.05
C ALA A 45 -11.91 -7.41 5.23
N ASN A 46 -11.52 -6.31 5.88
CA ASN A 46 -11.06 -5.12 5.19
C ASN A 46 -9.62 -5.21 4.70
N ILE A 47 -8.84 -6.21 5.14
CA ILE A 47 -7.47 -6.41 4.68
C ILE A 47 -7.54 -7.07 3.29
N PRO A 48 -7.07 -6.41 2.23
CA PRO A 48 -7.07 -7.02 0.90
C PRO A 48 -6.14 -8.23 0.89
N THR A 49 -6.48 -9.25 0.11
CA THR A 49 -5.63 -10.45 -0.08
C THR A 49 -4.62 -10.26 -1.21
N ARG A 50 -4.89 -9.32 -2.12
CA ARG A 50 -4.05 -9.00 -3.27
C ARG A 50 -4.16 -7.52 -3.63
N HIS A 51 -3.06 -6.94 -4.09
CA HIS A 51 -3.01 -5.59 -4.63
C HIS A 51 -2.15 -5.56 -5.90
N THR A 52 -2.53 -4.74 -6.88
CA THR A 52 -1.79 -4.60 -8.14
C THR A 52 -1.15 -3.22 -8.21
N LEU A 53 0.17 -3.18 -8.30
CA LEU A 53 0.97 -1.97 -8.39
C LEU A 53 1.36 -1.73 -9.84
N GLY A 54 0.87 -0.63 -10.41
CA GLY A 54 1.32 -0.14 -11.71
C GLY A 54 2.55 0.75 -11.55
N VAL A 55 3.68 0.36 -12.12
CA VAL A 55 4.91 1.16 -12.10
C VAL A 55 5.11 1.80 -13.46
N LEU A 56 5.12 3.13 -13.46
CA LEU A 56 5.40 3.94 -14.63
C LEU A 56 6.88 4.33 -14.67
N PRO A 57 7.54 4.29 -15.85
CA PRO A 57 8.87 4.87 -16.00
C PRO A 57 8.89 6.34 -15.57
N ARG A 58 10.01 6.80 -15.02
CA ARG A 58 10.16 8.22 -14.67
C ARG A 58 9.97 9.08 -15.91
N GLY A 59 9.06 10.04 -15.84
CA GLY A 59 8.74 10.92 -16.98
C GLY A 59 7.71 10.37 -17.97
N ALA A 60 7.16 9.17 -17.71
CA ALA A 60 6.12 8.62 -18.56
C ALA A 60 4.87 9.53 -18.56
N GLY A 61 4.33 9.80 -19.76
CA GLY A 61 3.21 10.72 -19.95
C GLY A 61 3.56 12.21 -19.86
N ARG A 62 4.82 12.59 -19.59
CA ARG A 62 5.26 13.99 -19.65
C ARG A 62 5.70 14.33 -21.06
N VAL A 63 5.21 15.43 -21.59
CA VAL A 63 5.83 16.13 -22.73
C VAL A 63 6.97 16.95 -22.12
N GLU A 64 8.19 16.83 -22.64
CA GLU A 64 9.25 17.75 -22.25
C GLU A 64 8.79 19.16 -22.58
N GLU A 65 8.68 20.01 -21.55
CA GLU A 65 8.28 21.40 -21.69
C GLU A 65 9.42 22.12 -22.42
N MET A 66 9.33 22.22 -23.75
CA MET A 66 10.28 22.96 -24.56
C MET A 66 9.84 24.42 -24.61
N GLU A 67 10.55 25.29 -23.88
CA GLU A 67 10.34 26.73 -23.92
C GLU A 67 10.53 27.24 -25.36
N GLY A 68 9.47 27.80 -25.94
CA GLY A 68 9.47 28.32 -27.32
C GLY A 68 9.13 27.32 -28.43
N PHE A 69 8.79 26.06 -28.12
CA PHE A 69 8.46 25.05 -29.13
C PHE A 69 6.97 24.71 -29.13
N PHE A 70 6.24 25.12 -30.17
CA PHE A 70 4.88 24.68 -30.46
C PHE A 70 4.94 23.61 -31.54
N PRO A 71 4.84 22.31 -31.21
CA PRO A 71 4.81 21.28 -32.24
C PRO A 71 3.55 21.49 -33.12
N PRO A 72 3.68 21.47 -34.46
CA PRO A 72 2.56 21.70 -35.38
C PRO A 72 1.50 20.58 -35.34
N ASP A 73 1.83 19.44 -34.73
CA ASP A 73 0.98 18.27 -34.61
C ASP A 73 0.84 17.93 -33.11
N ARG A 74 -0.33 18.22 -32.53
CA ARG A 74 -0.65 18.00 -31.11
C ARG A 74 -0.95 16.52 -30.86
N ARG A 75 -0.02 15.63 -31.26
CA ARG A 75 -0.17 14.20 -31.05
C ARG A 75 -0.18 13.93 -29.56
N VAL A 76 -1.32 13.43 -29.08
CA VAL A 76 -1.45 12.94 -27.71
C VAL A 76 -0.39 11.88 -27.48
N ALA A 77 0.44 12.06 -26.45
CA ALA A 77 1.43 11.05 -26.08
C ALA A 77 0.70 9.72 -25.84
N PRO A 78 1.19 8.60 -26.40
CA PRO A 78 0.57 7.31 -26.17
C PRO A 78 0.52 7.01 -24.66
N PRO A 79 -0.49 6.27 -24.18
CA PRO A 79 -0.55 5.85 -22.79
C PRO A 79 0.77 5.19 -22.41
N PRO A 80 1.37 5.56 -21.28
CA PRO A 80 2.65 5.01 -20.90
C PRO A 80 2.54 3.51 -20.66
N ALA A 81 3.53 2.76 -21.15
CA ALA A 81 3.64 1.34 -20.85
C ALA A 81 3.83 1.18 -19.33
N THR A 82 2.89 0.51 -18.69
CA THR A 82 2.91 0.25 -17.24
C THR A 82 3.45 -1.15 -17.02
N ALA A 83 4.40 -1.29 -16.09
CA ALA A 83 4.78 -2.61 -15.59
C ALA A 83 3.93 -2.92 -14.36
N ASP A 84 3.13 -3.98 -14.45
CA ASP A 84 2.25 -4.40 -13.36
C ASP A 84 2.94 -5.43 -12.47
N TYR A 85 2.84 -5.20 -11.16
CA TYR A 85 3.29 -6.13 -10.14
C TYR A 85 2.12 -6.53 -9.26
N GLU A 86 1.98 -7.84 -9.02
CA GLU A 86 1.02 -8.32 -8.02
C GLU A 86 1.71 -8.47 -6.67
N MET A 87 1.11 -7.87 -5.65
CA MET A 87 1.46 -8.08 -4.25
C MET A 87 0.39 -8.97 -3.62
N LEU A 88 0.85 -10.01 -2.92
CA LEU A 88 0.02 -10.91 -2.14
C LEU A 88 0.15 -10.54 -0.66
N ILE A 89 -0.98 -10.52 0.03
CA ILE A 89 -1.05 -10.11 1.43
C ILE A 89 -1.60 -11.29 2.22
N GLN A 90 -0.84 -11.71 3.24
CA GLN A 90 -1.20 -12.79 4.13
C GLN A 90 -1.33 -12.26 5.55
N VAL A 91 -2.40 -12.66 6.23
CA VAL A 91 -2.61 -12.36 7.65
C VAL A 91 -2.03 -13.50 8.47
N ASP A 92 -0.91 -13.25 9.13
CA ASP A 92 -0.23 -14.28 9.94
C ASP A 92 -0.79 -14.37 11.37
N ARG A 93 -1.24 -13.24 11.93
CA ARG A 93 -1.76 -13.15 13.29
C ARG A 93 -2.84 -12.08 13.41
N VAL A 94 -3.86 -12.36 14.23
CA VAL A 94 -4.91 -11.41 14.61
C VAL A 94 -4.95 -11.35 16.13
N GLU A 95 -4.98 -10.13 16.67
CA GLU A 95 -5.20 -9.87 18.08
C GLU A 95 -6.49 -9.05 18.22
N ASP A 96 -7.42 -9.52 19.06
CA ASP A 96 -8.64 -8.79 19.38
C ASP A 96 -8.36 -7.80 20.51
N TRP A 97 -8.46 -6.52 20.18
CA TRP A 97 -8.28 -5.39 21.11
C TRP A 97 -9.61 -4.79 21.55
N ALA A 98 -10.74 -5.47 21.32
CA ALA A 98 -12.04 -5.05 21.84
C ALA A 98 -11.99 -4.94 23.38
N PRO A 99 -12.63 -3.91 23.97
CA PRO A 99 -12.73 -3.82 25.41
C PRO A 99 -13.40 -5.09 25.98
N PRO A 100 -12.89 -5.65 27.08
CA PRO A 100 -13.53 -6.80 27.71
C PRO A 100 -14.97 -6.45 28.09
N SER A 101 -15.91 -7.35 27.81
CA SER A 101 -17.32 -7.13 28.17
C SER A 101 -17.46 -6.90 29.68
N PRO A 102 -18.33 -5.97 30.14
CA PRO A 102 -18.61 -5.81 31.55
C PRO A 102 -19.04 -7.16 32.13
N ARG A 103 -18.35 -7.64 33.16
CA ARG A 103 -18.78 -8.84 33.87
C ARG A 103 -20.16 -8.54 34.45
N SER A 104 -21.17 -9.31 34.03
CA SER A 104 -22.51 -9.24 34.60
C SER A 104 -22.42 -9.38 36.11
N SER A 105 -22.90 -8.37 36.85
CA SER A 105 -23.07 -8.44 38.29
C SER A 105 -24.16 -9.47 38.58
N HIS A 106 -23.79 -10.74 38.75
CA HIS A 106 -24.69 -11.72 39.33
C HIS A 106 -24.81 -11.40 40.81
N SER A 107 -25.92 -10.76 41.18
CA SER A 107 -26.39 -10.70 42.56
C SER A 107 -26.84 -12.11 42.94
N GLY A 108 -26.10 -12.75 43.84
CA GLY A 108 -26.52 -13.99 44.51
C GLY A 108 -27.58 -13.75 45.57
#